data_AF-A0A418GGG0-F1
#
_entry.id   AF-A0A418GGG0-F1
#
_cell.length_a   1.000
_cell.length_b   1.000
_cell.length_c   1.000
_cell.angle_alpha   90.00
_cell.angle_beta   90.00
_cell.angle_gamma   90.00
#
_symmetry.space_group_name_H-M   'P 1'
#
loop_
_entity.id
_entity.type
_entity.pdbx_description
1 polymer ?
#
loop_
_entity_poly.entity_id
_entity_poly.type
_entity_poly.pdbx_seq_one_letter_code
_entity_poly.pdbx_strand_id
1 'polypeptide(L)'
;DNDCGSASQESPAEEQQFVKYEGSLHTGALEKWLKDDSKLKELVSAPILVSTIDHLISATEGVRGGKQLPAMLRLLTSDLVLDEPDDFDIADLHAVCRLMNWAGMLGTRVLLSSATLPPGLIQALFAAYLAGRKMWQASCGINGRPVNICCAWFDEKDADATQIYDGPGFRDAHAKFVARRAVMLAEKERLHFGRVASVSSASGAIQDVTESVAQTVHTQMLKLHQAHRQRHESGKTVSLGLVRFANINPLVAVTKALIAIPSPEDVCIHYCVYHSRHPLAVRSDIEKRLDRAFTRHNELDFWNNEDIADALHNRPESHHLFVVLGTSVIEVGRDWDADWG
;
A
#
# COMPACT_ATOMS: atom_id res chain seq x y z
N ASP A 1 -11.14 17.95 45.45
CA ASP A 1 -12.36 17.37 44.88
C ASP A 1 -13.01 18.33 43.90
N ASN A 2 -12.65 18.20 42.62
CA ASN A 2 -13.38 18.82 41.52
C ASN A 2 -13.01 18.06 40.23
N ASP A 3 -13.47 16.81 40.16
CA ASP A 3 -13.31 15.92 39.01
C ASP A 3 -14.69 15.71 38.37
N CYS A 4 -15.29 16.82 37.90
CA CYS A 4 -16.63 16.85 37.28
C CYS A 4 -16.59 17.06 35.75
N GLY A 5 -15.41 16.96 35.12
CA GLY A 5 -15.27 17.01 33.66
C GLY A 5 -15.10 15.60 33.10
N SER A 6 -16.06 15.11 32.31
CA SER A 6 -15.86 13.85 31.58
C SER A 6 -14.92 14.10 30.41
N ALA A 7 -13.72 13.50 30.43
CA ALA A 7 -12.77 13.55 29.31
C ALA A 7 -13.36 13.06 27.98
N SER A 8 -14.51 12.35 28.00
CA SER A 8 -15.27 11.98 26.81
C SER A 8 -16.05 13.13 26.15
N GLN A 9 -16.05 14.34 26.72
CA GLN A 9 -16.64 15.54 26.13
C GLN A 9 -15.65 16.35 25.27
N GLU A 10 -14.37 15.99 25.29
CA GLU A 10 -13.38 16.57 24.37
C GLU A 10 -13.64 16.09 22.94
N SER A 11 -13.33 16.94 21.95
CA SER A 11 -13.52 16.62 20.52
C SER A 11 -12.86 15.28 20.17
N PRO A 12 -13.62 14.26 19.70
CA PRO A 12 -13.07 12.94 19.39
C PRO A 12 -12.08 12.96 18.21
N ALA A 13 -12.27 13.89 17.28
CA ALA A 13 -11.43 14.05 16.11
C ALA A 13 -10.21 14.93 16.42
N GLU A 14 -9.01 14.46 16.08
CA GLU A 14 -7.79 15.28 16.16
C GLU A 14 -7.89 16.51 15.25
N GLU A 15 -7.17 17.57 15.62
CA GLU A 15 -7.00 18.77 14.77
C GLU A 15 -6.41 18.42 13.38
N GLN A 16 -5.84 17.22 13.19
CA GLN A 16 -5.14 16.79 11.97
C GLN A 16 -5.91 15.78 11.09
N GLN A 17 -7.05 15.25 11.52
CA GLN A 17 -7.85 14.35 10.66
C GLN A 17 -8.78 15.20 9.78
N PHE A 18 -8.41 15.35 8.50
CA PHE A 18 -9.23 15.99 7.48
C PHE A 18 -10.01 14.90 6.73
N VAL A 19 -11.33 14.95 6.81
CA VAL A 19 -12.22 14.11 6.00
C VAL A 19 -12.66 14.95 4.81
N LYS A 20 -12.48 14.42 3.59
CA LYS A 20 -13.03 15.05 2.38
C LYS A 20 -14.29 14.31 1.97
N TYR A 21 -15.45 14.92 2.20
CA TYR A 21 -16.74 14.35 1.81
C TYR A 21 -17.69 15.45 1.33
N GLU A 22 -18.20 15.31 0.11
CA GLU A 22 -19.12 16.28 -0.53
C GLU A 22 -20.51 15.68 -0.76
N GLY A 23 -20.78 14.50 -0.16
CA GLY A 23 -22.05 13.78 -0.32
C GLY A 23 -23.11 14.16 0.70
N SER A 24 -24.24 13.45 0.64
CA SER A 24 -25.33 13.64 1.60
C SER A 24 -24.90 13.20 3.00
N LEU A 25 -25.15 14.04 3.99
CA LEU A 25 -24.94 13.70 5.39
C LEU A 25 -26.11 12.85 5.90
N HIS A 26 -25.79 11.83 6.67
CA HIS A 26 -26.76 10.93 7.29
C HIS A 26 -27.67 11.72 8.23
N THR A 27 -28.97 11.58 8.00
CA THR A 27 -30.04 12.06 8.88
C THR A 27 -30.68 10.83 9.51
N GLY A 28 -30.71 10.76 10.85
CA GLY A 28 -31.20 9.56 11.54
C GLY A 28 -30.79 9.49 13.00
N ALA A 29 -30.83 8.28 13.57
CA ALA A 29 -30.71 8.07 15.03
C ALA A 29 -29.45 8.69 15.65
N LEU A 30 -28.34 8.75 14.91
CA LEU A 30 -27.06 9.29 15.39
C LEU A 30 -26.96 10.83 15.29
N GLU A 31 -27.86 11.49 14.57
CA GLU A 31 -27.74 12.91 14.24
C GLU A 31 -27.66 13.82 15.48
N LYS A 32 -28.42 13.50 16.52
CA LYS A 32 -28.41 14.26 17.79
C LYS A 32 -27.03 14.28 18.45
N TRP A 33 -26.30 13.17 18.37
CA TRP A 33 -24.99 13.01 19.01
C TRP A 33 -23.84 13.48 18.11
N LEU A 34 -24.06 13.52 16.80
CA LEU A 34 -23.07 13.95 15.81
C LEU A 34 -23.18 15.44 15.43
N LYS A 35 -24.14 16.18 15.99
CA LYS A 35 -24.47 17.55 15.54
C LYS A 35 -23.29 18.53 15.66
N ASP A 36 -22.47 18.35 16.70
CA ASP A 36 -21.39 19.27 17.06
C ASP A 36 -20.04 18.84 16.45
N ASP A 37 -19.99 17.69 15.75
CA ASP A 37 -18.78 17.15 15.12
C ASP A 37 -19.05 16.86 13.62
N SER A 38 -18.79 17.86 12.78
CA SER A 38 -19.00 17.76 11.34
C SER A 38 -18.13 16.68 10.69
N LYS A 39 -16.89 16.48 11.18
CA LYS A 39 -15.94 15.49 10.65
C LYS A 39 -16.43 14.08 10.92
N LEU A 40 -16.86 13.81 12.15
CA LEU A 40 -17.44 12.52 12.51
C LEU A 40 -18.73 12.25 11.74
N LYS A 41 -19.55 13.28 11.54
CA LYS A 41 -20.76 13.18 10.71
C LYS A 41 -20.40 12.79 9.28
N GLU A 42 -19.43 13.44 8.65
CA GLU A 42 -18.95 13.11 7.30
C GLU A 42 -18.42 11.66 7.22
N LEU A 43 -17.59 11.24 8.17
CA LEU A 43 -16.99 9.90 8.22
C LEU A 43 -18.03 8.78 8.30
N VAL A 44 -19.05 8.94 9.16
CA VAL A 44 -20.13 7.96 9.31
C VAL A 44 -21.11 8.01 8.14
N SER A 45 -21.30 9.19 7.54
CA SER A 45 -22.25 9.39 6.43
C SER A 45 -21.73 8.86 5.09
N ALA A 46 -20.42 8.85 4.89
CA ALA A 46 -19.82 8.41 3.65
C ALA A 46 -20.15 6.93 3.37
N PRO A 47 -20.81 6.58 2.25
CA PRO A 47 -21.09 5.18 1.94
C PRO A 47 -19.81 4.35 1.82
N ILE A 48 -18.77 4.94 1.23
CA ILE A 48 -17.44 4.35 1.06
C ILE A 48 -16.44 5.28 1.73
N LEU A 49 -15.55 4.71 2.53
CA LEU A 49 -14.43 5.40 3.17
C LEU A 49 -13.13 4.79 2.67
N VAL A 50 -12.22 5.64 2.21
CA VAL A 50 -10.84 5.27 1.89
C VAL A 50 -9.94 5.98 2.88
N SER A 51 -9.21 5.21 3.69
CA SER A 51 -8.29 5.72 4.71
C SER A 51 -7.17 4.71 4.96
N THR A 52 -6.08 5.15 5.59
CA THR A 52 -5.10 4.21 6.14
C THR A 52 -5.69 3.43 7.31
N ILE A 53 -5.16 2.25 7.60
CA ILE A 53 -5.61 1.44 8.74
C ILE A 53 -5.42 2.17 10.07
N ASP A 54 -4.45 3.09 10.19
CA ASP A 54 -4.17 3.84 11.42
C ASP A 54 -5.40 4.61 11.92
N HIS A 55 -6.23 5.08 10.99
CA HIS A 55 -7.48 5.75 11.31
C HIS A 55 -8.46 4.80 12.03
N LEU A 56 -8.41 3.50 11.71
CA LEU A 56 -9.26 2.47 12.30
C LEU A 56 -8.63 1.77 13.51
N ILE A 57 -7.31 1.72 13.63
CA ILE A 57 -6.58 1.15 14.78
C ILE A 57 -7.01 1.83 16.10
N SER A 58 -7.39 3.11 16.03
CA SER A 58 -7.96 3.86 17.16
C SER A 58 -9.18 3.19 17.81
N ALA A 59 -9.90 2.30 17.11
CA ALA A 59 -11.02 1.53 17.68
C ALA A 59 -10.58 0.65 18.86
N THR A 60 -9.35 0.13 18.84
CA THR A 60 -8.82 -0.75 19.89
C THR A 60 -7.70 -0.10 20.70
N GLU A 61 -6.93 0.80 20.09
CA GLU A 61 -5.77 1.46 20.73
C GLU A 61 -6.10 2.86 21.28
N GLY A 62 -7.32 3.35 21.07
CA GLY A 62 -7.78 4.64 21.57
C GLY A 62 -7.81 4.68 23.10
N VAL A 63 -6.76 5.20 23.72
CA VAL A 63 -6.59 5.16 25.19
C VAL A 63 -7.36 6.25 25.95
N ARG A 64 -7.70 7.40 25.35
CA ARG A 64 -8.34 8.54 26.05
C ARG A 64 -9.24 9.37 25.12
N GLY A 65 -10.20 10.08 25.71
CA GLY A 65 -10.93 11.17 25.04
C GLY A 65 -12.01 10.76 24.04
N GLY A 66 -12.54 9.53 24.11
CA GLY A 66 -13.55 9.05 23.14
C GLY A 66 -13.03 8.87 21.72
N LYS A 67 -11.70 8.92 21.52
CA LYS A 67 -11.02 8.79 20.22
C LYS A 67 -11.32 7.49 19.47
N GLN A 68 -11.78 6.46 20.16
CA GLN A 68 -12.21 5.21 19.55
C GLN A 68 -13.54 5.37 18.79
N LEU A 69 -14.45 6.26 19.24
CA LEU A 69 -15.83 6.34 18.75
C LEU A 69 -15.95 6.43 17.22
N PRO A 70 -15.18 7.25 16.49
CA PRO A 70 -15.26 7.33 15.04
C PRO A 70 -15.01 5.98 14.35
N ALA A 71 -13.91 5.33 14.70
CA ALA A 71 -13.54 4.03 14.13
C ALA A 71 -14.52 2.93 14.54
N MET A 72 -15.00 2.94 15.79
CA MET A 72 -16.02 1.97 16.25
C MET A 72 -17.33 2.12 15.47
N LEU A 73 -17.83 3.34 15.31
CA LEU A 73 -19.05 3.62 14.56
C LEU A 73 -18.89 3.18 13.11
N ARG A 74 -17.72 3.43 12.50
CA ARG A 74 -17.44 2.98 11.15
C ARG A 74 -17.47 1.46 11.01
N LEU A 75 -16.83 0.73 11.93
CA LEU A 75 -16.87 -0.74 11.92
C LEU A 75 -18.28 -1.30 12.14
N LEU A 76 -19.09 -0.64 12.98
CA LEU A 76 -20.48 -1.04 13.23
C LEU A 76 -21.39 -0.88 12.01
N THR A 77 -21.13 0.10 11.13
CA THR A 77 -22.04 0.47 10.04
C THR A 77 -21.53 0.08 8.64
N SER A 78 -20.29 -0.38 8.52
CA SER A 78 -19.69 -0.72 7.22
C SER A 78 -18.89 -2.01 7.28
N ASP A 79 -18.72 -2.63 6.12
CA ASP A 79 -17.73 -3.71 5.96
C ASP A 79 -16.32 -3.13 5.81
N LEU A 80 -15.31 -3.95 6.05
CA LEU A 80 -13.92 -3.56 6.08
C LEU A 80 -13.12 -4.26 4.98
N VAL A 81 -12.43 -3.48 4.15
CA VAL A 81 -11.39 -3.99 3.26
C VAL A 81 -10.04 -3.56 3.83
N LEU A 82 -9.16 -4.52 4.09
CA LEU A 82 -7.77 -4.26 4.45
C LEU A 82 -6.90 -4.57 3.24
N ASP A 83 -6.28 -3.53 2.70
CA ASP A 83 -5.37 -3.60 1.55
C ASP A 83 -3.92 -3.68 2.05
N GLU A 84 -3.16 -4.64 1.51
CA GLU A 84 -1.79 -4.99 1.87
C GLU A 84 -1.51 -5.07 3.39
N PRO A 85 -2.29 -5.83 4.18
CA PRO A 85 -2.12 -5.88 5.64
C PRO A 85 -0.86 -6.62 6.12
N ASP A 86 -0.11 -7.24 5.21
CA ASP A 86 1.19 -7.86 5.45
C ASP A 86 2.38 -6.91 5.26
N ASP A 87 2.16 -5.68 4.78
CA ASP A 87 3.18 -4.61 4.78
C ASP A 87 3.45 -4.05 6.20
N PHE A 88 2.63 -4.45 7.18
CA PHE A 88 2.84 -4.08 8.59
C PHE A 88 4.02 -4.81 9.21
N ASP A 89 4.80 -4.06 9.99
CA ASP A 89 5.85 -4.63 10.83
C ASP A 89 5.24 -5.62 11.84
N ILE A 90 6.04 -6.62 12.22
CA ILE A 90 5.60 -7.69 13.15
C ILE A 90 5.03 -7.13 14.46
N ALA A 91 5.58 -6.01 14.93
CA ALA A 91 5.10 -5.33 16.14
C ALA A 91 3.65 -4.81 16.00
N ASP A 92 3.27 -4.37 14.80
CA ASP A 92 1.97 -3.78 14.50
C ASP A 92 0.91 -4.83 14.15
N LEU A 93 1.32 -6.04 13.75
CA LEU A 93 0.40 -7.16 13.48
C LEU A 93 -0.48 -7.49 14.70
N HIS A 94 0.00 -7.22 15.93
CA HIS A 94 -0.80 -7.38 17.14
C HIS A 94 -1.98 -6.41 17.19
N ALA A 95 -1.79 -5.15 16.77
CA ALA A 95 -2.86 -4.16 16.68
C ALA A 95 -3.86 -4.54 15.58
N VAL A 96 -3.36 -5.02 14.43
CA VAL A 96 -4.22 -5.54 13.35
C VAL A 96 -5.06 -6.72 13.84
N CYS A 97 -4.49 -7.66 14.61
CA CYS A 97 -5.26 -8.76 15.19
C CYS A 97 -6.35 -8.29 16.16
N ARG A 98 -6.08 -7.26 16.97
CA ARG A 98 -7.11 -6.67 17.85
C ARG A 98 -8.22 -6.01 17.03
N LEU A 99 -7.87 -5.28 15.98
CA LEU A 99 -8.83 -4.70 15.04
C LEU A 99 -9.69 -5.78 14.36
N MET A 100 -9.09 -6.88 13.88
CA MET A 100 -9.81 -8.01 13.29
C MET A 100 -10.79 -8.66 14.26
N ASN A 101 -10.39 -8.82 15.52
CA ASN A 101 -11.27 -9.32 16.57
C ASN A 101 -12.46 -8.37 16.78
N TRP A 102 -12.19 -7.06 16.84
CA TRP A 102 -13.21 -6.04 16.97
C TRP A 102 -14.17 -5.99 15.78
N ALA A 103 -13.67 -6.10 14.55
CA ALA A 103 -14.51 -6.22 13.36
C ALA A 103 -15.45 -7.43 13.47
N GLY A 104 -14.94 -8.59 13.89
CA GLY A 104 -15.76 -9.78 14.15
C GLY A 104 -16.83 -9.55 15.23
N MET A 105 -16.45 -8.88 16.32
CA MET A 105 -17.30 -8.59 17.48
C MET A 105 -18.41 -7.58 17.17
N LEU A 106 -18.15 -6.60 16.30
CA LEU A 106 -19.12 -5.57 15.91
C LEU A 106 -20.03 -5.99 14.76
N GLY A 107 -19.78 -7.15 14.15
CA GLY A 107 -20.62 -7.70 13.09
C GLY A 107 -20.13 -7.38 11.67
N THR A 108 -19.04 -6.63 11.54
CA THR A 108 -18.36 -6.27 10.29
C THR A 108 -17.95 -7.53 9.50
N ARG A 109 -18.11 -7.51 8.18
CA ARG A 109 -17.45 -8.48 7.29
C ARG A 109 -16.10 -7.91 6.85
N VAL A 110 -15.09 -8.78 6.75
CA VAL A 110 -13.73 -8.36 6.40
C VAL A 110 -13.29 -9.03 5.12
N LEU A 111 -12.70 -8.25 4.22
CA LEU A 111 -11.95 -8.69 3.06
C LEU A 111 -10.48 -8.28 3.23
N LEU A 112 -9.57 -9.22 3.01
CA LEU A 112 -8.14 -8.96 2.99
C LEU A 112 -7.67 -9.02 1.53
N SER A 113 -6.96 -7.98 1.09
CA SER A 113 -6.41 -7.83 -0.26
C SER A 113 -4.89 -7.79 -0.14
N SER A 114 -4.22 -8.85 -0.61
CA SER A 114 -2.75 -8.91 -0.72
C SER A 114 -2.34 -10.15 -1.50
N ALA A 115 -1.28 -10.03 -2.29
CA ALA A 115 -0.70 -11.15 -3.03
C ALA A 115 0.24 -12.01 -2.16
N THR A 116 0.73 -11.48 -1.04
CA THR A 116 1.85 -12.04 -0.28
C THR A 116 1.52 -12.52 1.13
N LEU A 117 0.23 -12.55 1.50
CA LEU A 117 -0.25 -13.03 2.81
C LEU A 117 0.39 -14.36 3.26
N PRO A 118 1.25 -14.35 4.29
CA PRO A 118 1.85 -15.57 4.79
C PRO A 118 0.83 -16.48 5.50
N PRO A 119 0.95 -17.82 5.41
CA PRO A 119 0.02 -18.75 6.05
C PRO A 119 -0.15 -18.52 7.56
N GLY A 120 0.90 -18.11 8.27
CA GLY A 120 0.84 -17.81 9.70
C GLY A 120 0.01 -16.57 10.03
N LEU A 121 0.17 -15.50 9.23
CA LEU A 121 -0.56 -14.25 9.41
C LEU A 121 -2.05 -14.46 9.17
N ILE A 122 -2.42 -15.05 8.03
CA ILE A 122 -3.83 -15.26 7.68
C ILE A 122 -4.56 -16.16 8.69
N GLN A 123 -3.88 -17.18 9.23
CA GLN A 123 -4.43 -18.02 10.30
C GLN A 123 -4.65 -17.24 11.60
N ALA A 124 -3.72 -16.34 11.97
CA ALA A 124 -3.87 -15.49 13.14
C ALA A 124 -5.04 -14.49 12.98
N LEU A 125 -5.15 -13.84 11.82
CA LEU A 125 -6.24 -12.91 11.52
C LEU A 125 -7.60 -13.63 11.51
N PHE A 126 -7.67 -14.83 10.91
CA PHE A 126 -8.87 -15.66 10.96
C PHE A 126 -9.25 -16.04 12.40
N ALA A 127 -8.29 -16.47 13.23
CA ALA A 127 -8.54 -16.83 14.61
C ALA A 127 -9.06 -15.63 15.43
N ALA A 128 -8.48 -14.46 15.23
CA ALA A 128 -8.92 -13.21 15.85
C ALA A 128 -10.35 -12.85 15.44
N TYR A 129 -10.65 -12.89 14.14
CA TYR A 129 -11.99 -12.62 13.60
C TYR A 129 -13.04 -13.61 14.11
N LEU A 130 -12.73 -14.91 14.09
CA LEU A 130 -13.59 -15.98 14.59
C LEU A 130 -13.92 -15.78 16.08
N ALA A 131 -12.94 -15.41 16.90
CA ALA A 131 -13.14 -15.12 18.32
C ALA A 131 -14.11 -13.94 18.53
N GLY A 132 -13.95 -12.87 17.74
CA GLY A 132 -14.88 -11.73 17.77
C GLY A 132 -16.29 -12.13 17.34
N ARG A 133 -16.40 -12.89 16.23
CA ARG A 133 -17.69 -13.31 15.69
C ARG A 133 -18.48 -14.21 16.64
N LYS A 134 -17.80 -15.02 17.45
CA LYS A 134 -18.42 -15.80 18.53
C LYS A 134 -19.13 -14.89 19.54
N MET A 135 -18.50 -13.77 19.93
CA MET A 135 -19.10 -12.80 20.84
C MET A 135 -20.29 -12.07 20.19
N TRP A 136 -20.15 -11.66 18.94
CA TRP A 136 -21.25 -11.05 18.19
C TRP A 136 -22.47 -11.98 18.11
N GLN A 137 -22.27 -13.26 17.83
CA GLN A 137 -23.35 -14.24 17.72
C GLN A 137 -24.03 -14.53 19.06
N ALA A 138 -23.30 -14.47 20.18
CA ALA A 138 -23.88 -14.60 21.51
C ALA A 138 -24.77 -13.40 21.88
N SER A 139 -24.45 -12.20 21.39
CA SER A 139 -25.15 -10.96 21.73
C SER A 139 -26.28 -10.59 20.76
N CYS A 140 -26.04 -10.76 19.45
CA CYS A 140 -26.92 -10.31 18.37
C CYS A 140 -27.47 -11.46 17.52
N GLY A 141 -26.95 -12.68 17.70
CA GLY A 141 -27.31 -13.85 16.90
C GLY A 141 -28.45 -14.67 17.51
N ILE A 142 -28.78 -15.77 16.83
CA ILE A 142 -29.76 -16.75 17.31
C ILE A 142 -29.02 -17.76 18.19
N ASN A 143 -29.43 -17.83 19.46
CA ASN A 143 -28.89 -18.77 20.44
C ASN A 143 -28.89 -20.21 19.90
N GLY A 144 -27.78 -20.92 20.10
CA GLY A 144 -27.62 -22.33 19.71
C GLY A 144 -27.23 -22.57 18.24
N ARG A 145 -27.14 -21.54 17.39
CA ARG A 145 -26.54 -21.72 16.06
C ARG A 145 -25.01 -21.84 16.16
N PRO A 146 -24.36 -22.70 15.36
CA PRO A 146 -22.91 -22.73 15.27
C PRO A 146 -22.38 -21.44 14.62
N VAL A 147 -21.18 -21.02 15.01
CA VAL A 147 -20.48 -19.89 14.39
C VAL A 147 -19.74 -20.42 13.17
N ASN A 148 -20.39 -20.32 12.02
CA ASN A 148 -19.81 -20.69 10.73
C ASN A 148 -19.44 -19.41 9.98
N ILE A 149 -18.14 -19.21 9.76
CA ILE A 149 -17.63 -18.07 9.01
C ILE A 149 -17.68 -18.43 7.52
N CYS A 150 -18.26 -17.54 6.71
CA CYS A 150 -18.16 -17.62 5.26
C CYS A 150 -16.76 -17.19 4.84
N CYS A 151 -15.84 -18.14 4.71
CA CYS A 151 -14.50 -17.89 4.22
C CYS A 151 -14.52 -17.96 2.69
N ALA A 152 -13.92 -16.99 2.02
CA ALA A 152 -13.77 -16.98 0.58
C ALA A 152 -12.34 -16.63 0.18
N TRP A 153 -11.89 -17.22 -0.93
CA TRP A 153 -10.62 -16.93 -1.57
C TRP A 153 -10.88 -16.53 -3.01
N PHE A 154 -10.14 -15.52 -3.47
CA PHE A 154 -10.25 -14.97 -4.81
C PHE A 154 -8.85 -14.89 -5.43
N ASP A 155 -8.73 -15.32 -6.68
CA ASP A 155 -7.55 -15.06 -7.49
C ASP A 155 -7.95 -14.73 -8.93
N GLU A 156 -6.96 -14.55 -9.80
CA GLU A 156 -7.17 -14.21 -11.22
C GLU A 156 -7.94 -15.26 -12.04
N LYS A 157 -8.18 -16.47 -11.52
CA LYS A 157 -8.85 -17.55 -12.24
C LYS A 157 -10.12 -18.04 -11.55
N ASP A 158 -10.15 -18.07 -10.24
CA ASP A 158 -11.19 -18.77 -9.48
C ASP A 158 -11.61 -18.02 -8.22
N ALA A 159 -12.81 -18.35 -7.74
CA ALA A 159 -13.33 -17.93 -6.46
C ALA A 159 -13.96 -19.14 -5.74
N ASP A 160 -13.48 -19.44 -4.55
CA ASP A 160 -13.96 -20.55 -3.74
C ASP A 160 -14.47 -20.01 -2.40
N ALA A 161 -15.63 -20.50 -1.95
CA ALA A 161 -16.24 -20.09 -0.70
C ALA A 161 -16.71 -21.30 0.10
N THR A 162 -16.32 -21.35 1.37
CA THR A 162 -16.65 -22.47 2.27
C THR A 162 -16.99 -21.94 3.67
N GLN A 163 -17.95 -22.59 4.32
CA GLN A 163 -18.33 -22.32 5.70
C GLN A 163 -17.37 -23.02 6.67
N ILE A 164 -16.69 -22.27 7.53
CA ILE A 164 -15.63 -22.78 8.42
C ILE A 164 -15.87 -22.31 9.85
N TYR A 165 -15.76 -23.23 10.81
CA TYR A 165 -16.07 -22.97 12.23
C TYR A 165 -14.84 -23.00 13.15
N ASP A 166 -13.68 -23.46 12.65
CA ASP A 166 -12.45 -23.60 13.44
C ASP A 166 -11.17 -23.30 12.65
N GLY A 167 -10.05 -23.14 13.39
CA GLY A 167 -8.74 -22.87 12.82
C GLY A 167 -8.20 -24.02 11.94
N PRO A 168 -8.28 -25.30 12.37
CA PRO A 168 -7.85 -26.43 11.54
C PRO A 168 -8.55 -26.49 10.18
N GLY A 169 -9.88 -26.34 10.14
CA GLY A 169 -10.64 -26.32 8.89
C GLY A 169 -10.23 -25.16 7.99
N PHE A 170 -9.98 -23.98 8.57
CA PHE A 170 -9.48 -22.83 7.83
C PHE A 170 -8.12 -23.10 7.19
N ARG A 171 -7.17 -23.59 7.98
CA ARG A 171 -5.81 -23.92 7.53
C ARG A 171 -5.85 -24.92 6.37
N ASP A 172 -6.63 -25.98 6.50
CA ASP A 172 -6.70 -27.04 5.50
C ASP A 172 -7.36 -26.55 4.20
N ALA A 173 -8.41 -25.72 4.30
CA ALA A 173 -9.05 -25.10 3.14
C ALA A 173 -8.11 -24.10 2.43
N HIS A 174 -7.45 -23.24 3.21
CA HIS A 174 -6.48 -22.27 2.68
C HIS A 174 -5.30 -22.96 2.01
N ALA A 175 -4.73 -24.01 2.61
CA ALA A 175 -3.63 -24.78 2.02
C ALA A 175 -4.02 -25.42 0.68
N LYS A 176 -5.25 -25.95 0.58
CA LYS A 176 -5.78 -26.49 -0.68
C LYS A 176 -5.90 -25.41 -1.76
N PHE A 177 -6.42 -24.24 -1.41
CA PHE A 177 -6.52 -23.11 -2.34
C PHE A 177 -5.15 -22.67 -2.84
N VAL A 178 -4.20 -22.43 -1.91
CA VAL A 178 -2.83 -22.00 -2.24
C VAL A 178 -2.09 -23.04 -3.09
N ALA A 179 -2.28 -24.34 -2.83
CA ALA A 179 -1.66 -25.40 -3.63
C ALA A 179 -2.15 -25.37 -5.09
N ARG A 180 -3.46 -25.16 -5.32
CA ARG A 180 -4.01 -24.99 -6.67
C ARG A 180 -3.45 -23.73 -7.34
N ARG A 181 -3.41 -22.62 -6.61
CA ARG A 181 -2.86 -21.35 -7.09
C ARG A 181 -1.37 -21.48 -7.46
N ALA A 182 -0.57 -22.20 -6.68
CA ALA A 182 0.85 -22.39 -6.94
C ALA A 182 1.12 -23.15 -8.25
N VAL A 183 0.35 -24.20 -8.55
CA VAL A 183 0.44 -24.93 -9.84
C VAL A 183 0.12 -24.00 -11.00
N MET A 184 -0.95 -23.22 -10.87
CA MET A 184 -1.36 -22.26 -11.87
C MET A 184 -0.33 -21.16 -12.12
N LEU A 185 0.27 -20.60 -11.06
CA LEU A 185 1.31 -19.57 -11.16
C LEU A 185 2.58 -20.11 -11.82
N ALA A 186 2.92 -21.38 -11.60
CA ALA A 186 4.08 -22.02 -12.22
C ALA A 186 3.95 -22.16 -13.75
N GLU A 187 2.72 -22.20 -14.27
CA GLU A 187 2.41 -22.28 -15.70
C GLU A 187 2.34 -20.91 -16.39
N LYS A 188 2.28 -19.81 -15.64
CA LYS A 188 2.21 -18.46 -16.22
C LYS A 188 3.51 -18.09 -16.93
N GLU A 189 3.37 -17.24 -17.95
CA GLU A 189 4.51 -16.65 -18.63
C GLU A 189 5.39 -15.87 -17.64
N ARG A 190 6.70 -16.08 -17.75
CA ARG A 190 7.70 -15.40 -16.93
C ARG A 190 8.01 -14.05 -17.56
N LEU A 191 7.41 -13.00 -17.03
CA LEU A 191 7.63 -11.63 -17.48
C LEU A 191 8.91 -11.02 -16.92
N HIS A 192 9.36 -11.48 -15.74
CA HIS A 192 10.47 -10.87 -15.00
C HIS A 192 11.58 -11.87 -14.69
N PHE A 193 12.84 -11.42 -14.77
CA PHE A 193 14.02 -12.22 -14.46
C PHE A 193 14.90 -11.48 -13.43
N GLY A 194 15.07 -12.09 -12.26
CA GLY A 194 15.94 -11.55 -11.21
C GLY A 194 17.41 -11.85 -11.48
N ARG A 195 18.28 -10.85 -11.26
CA ARG A 195 19.73 -11.02 -11.30
C ARG A 195 20.40 -10.34 -10.10
N VAL A 196 21.32 -11.04 -9.45
CA VAL A 196 22.11 -10.47 -8.36
C VAL A 196 23.28 -9.68 -8.93
N ALA A 197 23.34 -8.38 -8.63
CA ALA A 197 24.50 -7.53 -8.92
C ALA A 197 25.41 -7.47 -7.67
N SER A 198 26.67 -7.84 -7.83
CA SER A 198 27.66 -7.74 -6.76
C SER A 198 28.08 -6.30 -6.56
N VAL A 199 28.06 -5.83 -5.31
CA VAL A 199 28.66 -4.56 -4.90
C VAL A 199 29.97 -4.86 -4.17
N SER A 200 31.06 -4.26 -4.61
CA SER A 200 32.37 -4.39 -3.97
C SER A 200 32.86 -3.02 -3.53
N SER A 201 33.00 -2.83 -2.22
CA SER A 201 33.51 -1.59 -1.63
C SER A 201 34.97 -1.74 -1.24
N ALA A 202 35.76 -0.68 -1.40
CA ALA A 202 37.16 -0.63 -1.00
C ALA A 202 37.33 -0.77 0.52
N SER A 203 36.37 -0.26 1.30
CA SER A 203 36.32 -0.40 2.75
C SER A 203 34.89 -0.46 3.29
N GLY A 204 34.75 -0.66 4.60
CA GLY A 204 33.47 -0.58 5.31
C GLY A 204 33.02 0.84 5.65
N ALA A 205 33.76 1.88 5.24
CA ALA A 205 33.36 3.26 5.47
C ALA A 205 32.07 3.58 4.68
N ILE A 206 31.15 4.31 5.32
CA ILE A 206 29.84 4.64 4.74
C ILE A 206 29.98 5.33 3.38
N GLN A 207 30.98 6.20 3.23
CA GLN A 207 31.26 6.91 1.99
C GLN A 207 31.66 5.94 0.86
N ASP A 208 32.67 5.10 1.09
CA ASP A 208 33.13 4.11 0.09
C ASP A 208 32.01 3.16 -0.33
N VAL A 209 31.16 2.73 0.63
CA VAL A 209 30.00 1.89 0.34
C VAL A 209 28.98 2.66 -0.52
N THR A 210 28.70 3.91 -0.19
CA THR A 210 27.76 4.77 -0.94
C THR A 210 28.22 4.95 -2.39
N GLU A 211 29.50 5.26 -2.58
CA GLU A 211 30.10 5.43 -3.91
C GLU A 211 30.08 4.12 -4.71
N SER A 212 30.39 3.00 -4.06
CA SER A 212 30.38 1.68 -4.69
C SER A 212 28.97 1.24 -5.11
N VAL A 213 27.96 1.52 -4.28
CA VAL A 213 26.55 1.28 -4.61
C VAL A 213 26.12 2.17 -5.76
N ALA A 214 26.43 3.47 -5.73
CA ALA A 214 26.11 4.40 -6.81
C ALA A 214 26.73 3.95 -8.15
N GLN A 215 28.00 3.59 -8.17
CA GLN A 215 28.66 3.09 -9.37
C GLN A 215 28.03 1.80 -9.89
N THR A 216 27.65 0.90 -8.98
CA THR A 216 26.97 -0.35 -9.35
C THR A 216 25.61 -0.06 -9.96
N VAL A 217 24.77 0.74 -9.29
CA VAL A 217 23.43 1.14 -9.78
C VAL A 217 23.54 1.81 -11.14
N HIS A 218 24.46 2.77 -11.31
CA HIS A 218 24.71 3.45 -12.58
C HIS A 218 25.06 2.47 -13.71
N THR A 219 25.93 1.50 -13.41
CA THR A 219 26.29 0.45 -14.38
C THR A 219 25.11 -0.46 -14.71
N GLN A 220 24.29 -0.81 -13.73
CA GLN A 220 23.15 -1.70 -13.94
C GLN A 220 22.02 -1.04 -14.72
N MET A 221 21.64 0.20 -14.38
CA MET A 221 20.56 0.91 -15.07
C MET A 221 20.88 1.11 -16.56
N LEU A 222 22.14 1.36 -16.92
CA LEU A 222 22.56 1.48 -18.32
C LEU A 222 22.45 0.14 -19.06
N LYS A 223 22.86 -0.97 -18.42
CA LYS A 223 22.70 -2.31 -18.99
C LYS A 223 21.23 -2.69 -19.17
N LEU A 224 20.39 -2.36 -18.18
CA LEU A 224 18.96 -2.61 -18.23
C LEU A 224 18.28 -1.76 -19.32
N HIS A 225 18.62 -0.48 -19.45
CA HIS A 225 18.14 0.34 -20.56
C HIS A 225 18.50 -0.24 -21.94
N GLN A 226 19.74 -0.73 -22.11
CA GLN A 226 20.13 -1.35 -23.38
C GLN A 226 19.29 -2.58 -23.72
N ALA A 227 18.89 -3.36 -22.71
CA ALA A 227 18.10 -4.57 -22.88
C ALA A 227 16.58 -4.30 -22.97
N HIS A 228 16.09 -3.29 -22.25
CA HIS A 228 14.68 -3.00 -22.03
C HIS A 228 14.42 -1.51 -22.27
N ARG A 229 14.06 -1.16 -23.50
CA ARG A 229 13.78 0.21 -23.95
C ARG A 229 12.79 0.22 -25.09
N GLN A 230 12.12 1.35 -25.23
CA GLN A 230 11.19 1.65 -26.31
C GLN A 230 11.86 2.57 -27.33
N ARG A 231 11.44 2.47 -28.58
CA ARG A 231 12.00 3.24 -29.69
C ARG A 231 10.97 4.19 -30.25
N HIS A 232 11.32 5.47 -30.28
CA HIS A 232 10.51 6.53 -30.88
C HIS A 232 10.72 6.59 -32.40
N GLU A 233 9.75 7.15 -33.12
CA GLU A 233 9.82 7.34 -34.58
C GLU A 233 11.00 8.23 -35.02
N SER A 234 11.44 9.16 -34.16
CA SER A 234 12.63 9.99 -34.40
C SER A 234 13.96 9.23 -34.33
N GLY A 235 13.93 7.94 -33.95
CA GLY A 235 15.10 7.10 -33.76
C GLY A 235 15.65 7.10 -32.33
N LYS A 236 15.17 7.99 -31.47
CA LYS A 236 15.53 8.04 -30.04
C LYS A 236 14.95 6.85 -29.27
N THR A 237 15.53 6.54 -28.11
CA THR A 237 15.03 5.48 -27.23
C THR A 237 14.78 5.96 -25.81
N VAL A 238 13.75 5.43 -25.17
CA VAL A 238 13.36 5.76 -23.79
C VAL A 238 13.21 4.49 -22.97
N SER A 239 13.61 4.51 -21.70
CA SER A 239 13.17 3.52 -20.71
C SER A 239 12.75 4.20 -19.40
N LEU A 240 11.75 3.63 -18.73
CA LEU A 240 11.37 3.95 -17.36
C LEU A 240 11.92 2.88 -16.42
N GLY A 241 12.65 3.31 -15.40
CA GLY A 241 13.31 2.44 -14.44
C GLY A 241 12.98 2.77 -13.00
N LEU A 242 12.94 1.74 -12.16
CA LEU A 242 12.78 1.87 -10.71
C LEU A 242 14.07 1.45 -10.00
N VAL A 243 14.39 2.12 -8.90
CA VAL A 243 15.48 1.72 -8.00
C VAL A 243 15.00 1.90 -6.57
N ARG A 244 14.80 0.78 -5.88
CA ARG A 244 14.28 0.75 -4.52
C ARG A 244 15.38 0.77 -3.47
N PHE A 245 15.19 1.61 -2.45
CA PHE A 245 15.99 1.65 -1.24
C PHE A 245 15.12 1.30 -0.02
N ALA A 246 15.74 0.68 0.99
CA ALA A 246 15.05 0.42 2.25
C ALA A 246 14.83 1.71 3.08
N ASN A 247 15.78 2.65 3.01
CA ASN A 247 15.83 3.81 3.90
C ASN A 247 16.10 5.11 3.14
N ILE A 248 15.53 6.22 3.63
CA ILE A 248 15.64 7.53 3.00
C ILE A 248 17.07 8.08 3.04
N ASN A 249 17.78 7.96 4.17
CA ASN A 249 19.12 8.53 4.28
C ASN A 249 20.11 7.87 3.28
N PRO A 250 20.18 6.53 3.15
CA PRO A 250 20.96 5.87 2.10
C PRO A 250 20.52 6.27 0.69
N LEU A 251 19.20 6.33 0.42
CA LEU A 251 18.68 6.79 -0.87
C LEU A 251 19.23 8.17 -1.23
N VAL A 252 19.15 9.13 -0.31
CA VAL A 252 19.64 10.50 -0.54
C VAL A 252 21.16 10.51 -0.77
N ALA A 253 21.92 9.75 0.01
CA ALA A 253 23.38 9.68 -0.12
C ALA A 253 23.81 9.09 -1.47
N VAL A 254 23.21 7.96 -1.86
CA VAL A 254 23.50 7.29 -3.14
C VAL A 254 23.03 8.14 -4.31
N THR A 255 21.87 8.80 -4.22
CA THR A 255 21.38 9.70 -5.27
C THR A 255 22.33 10.87 -5.52
N LYS A 256 22.87 11.48 -4.47
CA LYS A 256 23.87 12.55 -4.62
C LYS A 256 25.14 12.06 -5.33
N ALA A 257 25.61 10.86 -4.99
CA ALA A 257 26.74 10.25 -5.66
C ALA A 257 26.42 9.90 -7.13
N LEU A 258 25.22 9.37 -7.41
CA LEU A 258 24.76 9.05 -8.78
C LEU A 258 24.69 10.28 -9.69
N ILE A 259 24.15 11.40 -9.20
CA ILE A 259 24.04 12.65 -9.97
C ILE A 259 25.42 13.23 -10.28
N ALA A 260 26.44 12.95 -9.45
CA ALA A 260 27.80 13.39 -9.69
C ALA A 260 28.54 12.55 -10.75
N ILE A 261 28.03 11.37 -11.12
CA ILE A 261 28.59 10.54 -12.19
C ILE A 261 28.14 11.13 -13.53
N PRO A 262 29.07 11.49 -14.44
CA PRO A 262 28.69 12.00 -15.75
C PRO A 262 27.97 10.91 -16.55
N SER A 263 26.90 11.31 -17.25
CA SER A 263 26.22 10.41 -18.18
C SER A 263 27.16 10.01 -19.32
N PRO A 264 27.07 8.77 -19.85
CA PRO A 264 27.81 8.37 -21.04
C PRO A 264 27.48 9.26 -22.25
N GLU A 265 28.35 9.24 -23.26
CA GLU A 265 28.09 9.94 -24.53
C GLU A 265 26.75 9.49 -25.14
N ASP A 266 25.98 10.47 -25.64
CA ASP A 266 24.66 10.27 -26.26
C ASP A 266 23.58 9.66 -25.35
N VAL A 267 23.78 9.71 -24.03
CA VAL A 267 22.83 9.24 -23.01
C VAL A 267 22.46 10.38 -22.06
N CYS A 268 21.16 10.57 -21.84
CA CYS A 268 20.60 11.51 -20.88
C CYS A 268 19.81 10.76 -19.79
N ILE A 269 20.25 10.89 -18.53
CA ILE A 269 19.60 10.25 -17.38
C ILE A 269 18.79 11.30 -16.60
N HIS A 270 17.49 11.03 -16.44
CA HIS A 270 16.52 11.87 -15.74
C HIS A 270 16.17 11.20 -14.41
N TYR A 271 16.62 11.78 -13.30
CA TYR A 271 16.37 11.22 -11.97
C TYR A 271 15.14 11.84 -11.31
N CYS A 272 14.26 11.01 -10.76
CA CYS A 272 13.17 11.40 -9.87
C CYS A 272 13.36 10.77 -8.49
N VAL A 273 13.36 11.58 -7.43
CA VAL A 273 13.56 11.12 -6.05
C VAL A 273 12.25 11.09 -5.30
N TYR A 274 11.78 9.90 -4.91
CA TYR A 274 10.43 9.71 -4.39
C TYR A 274 10.41 8.97 -3.04
N HIS A 275 10.05 9.68 -1.97
CA HIS A 275 10.00 9.14 -0.60
C HIS A 275 8.97 9.86 0.27
N SER A 276 8.63 9.28 1.42
CA SER A 276 7.60 9.81 2.34
C SER A 276 7.92 11.14 3.02
N ARG A 277 9.20 11.57 3.07
CA ARG A 277 9.63 12.82 3.74
C ARG A 277 9.50 14.10 2.88
N HIS A 278 8.79 14.04 1.75
CA HIS A 278 8.43 15.26 1.01
C HIS A 278 7.20 15.94 1.64
N PRO A 279 7.06 17.27 1.54
CA PRO A 279 5.79 17.92 1.85
C PRO A 279 4.63 17.27 1.08
N LEU A 280 3.47 17.08 1.72
CA LEU A 280 2.37 16.30 1.15
C LEU A 280 1.94 16.79 -0.25
N ALA A 281 1.88 18.10 -0.46
CA ALA A 281 1.54 18.69 -1.77
C ALA A 281 2.58 18.34 -2.85
N VAL A 282 3.88 18.40 -2.52
CA VAL A 282 4.97 18.03 -3.43
C VAL A 282 4.92 16.54 -3.74
N ARG A 283 4.71 15.71 -2.70
CA ARG A 283 4.56 14.26 -2.85
C ARG A 283 3.39 13.92 -3.78
N SER A 284 2.24 14.57 -3.60
CA SER A 284 1.06 14.36 -4.43
C SER A 284 1.30 14.79 -5.89
N ASP A 285 2.05 15.86 -6.13
CA ASP A 285 2.41 16.26 -7.51
C ASP A 285 3.35 15.25 -8.17
N ILE A 286 4.37 14.77 -7.43
CA ILE A 286 5.27 13.71 -7.91
C ILE A 286 4.47 12.44 -8.25
N GLU A 287 3.59 12.00 -7.35
CA GLU A 287 2.74 10.82 -7.56
C GLU A 287 1.90 10.94 -8.83
N LYS A 288 1.22 12.07 -9.05
CA LYS A 288 0.43 12.30 -10.27
C LYS A 288 1.25 12.20 -11.54
N ARG A 289 2.47 12.75 -11.55
CA ARG A 289 3.37 12.69 -12.73
C ARG A 289 3.87 11.28 -12.97
N LEU A 290 4.26 10.57 -11.92
CA LEU A 290 4.73 9.18 -12.01
C LEU A 290 3.61 8.25 -12.44
N ASP A 291 2.43 8.33 -11.84
CA ASP A 291 1.26 7.52 -12.23
C ASP A 291 0.97 7.70 -13.73
N ARG A 292 0.99 8.95 -14.22
CA ARG A 292 0.81 9.26 -15.65
C ARG A 292 1.94 8.68 -16.52
N ALA A 293 3.20 8.73 -16.07
CA ALA A 293 4.34 8.26 -16.84
C ALA A 293 4.40 6.73 -16.94
N PHE A 294 4.07 6.03 -15.85
CA PHE A 294 4.15 4.57 -15.75
C PHE A 294 2.86 3.84 -16.16
N THR A 295 1.79 4.56 -16.54
CA THR A 295 0.58 3.96 -17.09
C THR A 295 0.80 3.52 -18.54
N ARG A 296 0.54 2.24 -18.85
CA ARG A 296 0.83 1.63 -20.17
C ARG A 296 -0.38 1.07 -20.93
N HIS A 297 -1.60 1.44 -20.56
CA HIS A 297 -2.80 0.94 -21.23
C HIS A 297 -2.90 1.31 -22.72
N ASN A 298 -2.22 2.37 -23.15
CA ASN A 298 -2.15 2.83 -24.54
C ASN A 298 -0.74 3.30 -24.87
N GLU A 299 -0.11 2.68 -25.86
CA GLU A 299 1.28 2.96 -26.27
C GLU A 299 1.48 4.42 -26.72
N LEU A 300 0.46 5.07 -27.28
CA LEU A 300 0.55 6.46 -27.71
C LEU A 300 0.62 7.44 -26.54
N ASP A 301 -0.03 7.13 -25.41
CA ASP A 301 -0.09 8.02 -24.26
C ASP A 301 1.27 8.16 -23.58
N PHE A 302 2.12 7.14 -23.69
CA PHE A 302 3.50 7.20 -23.21
C PHE A 302 4.32 8.28 -23.93
N TRP A 303 4.24 8.35 -25.26
CA TRP A 303 4.98 9.34 -26.05
C TRP A 303 4.37 10.74 -25.95
N ASN A 304 3.08 10.84 -25.66
CA ASN A 304 2.38 12.10 -25.40
C ASN A 304 2.58 12.63 -23.97
N ASN A 305 3.27 11.88 -23.10
CA ASN A 305 3.60 12.35 -21.76
C ASN A 305 4.48 13.60 -21.86
N GLU A 306 4.07 14.69 -21.20
CA GLU A 306 4.72 16.00 -21.29
C GLU A 306 6.22 15.94 -20.93
N ASP A 307 6.58 15.23 -19.87
CA ASP A 307 7.97 15.15 -19.40
C ASP A 307 8.85 14.34 -20.37
N ILE A 308 8.30 13.30 -21.00
CA ILE A 308 8.98 12.47 -22.00
C ILE A 308 9.10 13.20 -23.34
N ALA A 309 8.01 13.79 -23.82
CA ALA A 309 7.98 14.54 -25.07
C ALA A 309 8.93 15.75 -25.02
N ASP A 310 8.93 16.49 -23.90
CA ASP A 310 9.83 17.62 -23.69
C ASP A 310 11.30 17.18 -23.74
N ALA A 311 11.64 16.09 -23.05
CA ALA A 311 13.00 15.55 -23.08
C ALA A 311 13.40 15.13 -24.51
N LEU A 312 12.52 14.46 -25.25
CA LEU A 312 12.81 14.04 -26.63
C LEU A 312 12.99 15.22 -27.59
N HIS A 313 12.28 16.33 -27.38
CA HIS A 313 12.37 17.51 -28.23
C HIS A 313 13.57 18.42 -27.90
N ASN A 314 13.82 18.67 -26.62
CA ASN A 314 14.76 19.71 -26.17
C ASN A 314 16.18 19.22 -25.94
N ARG A 315 16.41 17.91 -25.92
CA ARG A 315 17.74 17.33 -25.67
C ARG A 315 18.32 16.73 -26.94
N PRO A 316 19.62 16.91 -27.22
CA PRO A 316 20.25 16.31 -28.39
C PRO A 316 20.47 14.79 -28.27
N GLU A 317 20.58 14.25 -27.06
CA GLU A 317 20.91 12.85 -26.80
C GLU A 317 19.88 11.88 -27.41
N SER A 318 20.34 10.72 -27.89
CA SER A 318 19.50 9.69 -28.50
C SER A 318 18.87 8.75 -27.47
N HIS A 319 19.54 8.55 -26.33
CA HIS A 319 19.13 7.57 -25.33
C HIS A 319 18.70 8.26 -24.03
N HIS A 320 17.44 8.09 -23.64
CA HIS A 320 16.85 8.72 -22.46
C HIS A 320 16.47 7.67 -21.41
N LEU A 321 16.98 7.80 -20.20
CA LEU A 321 16.65 6.94 -19.07
C LEU A 321 15.91 7.77 -18.03
N PHE A 322 14.65 7.47 -17.75
CA PHE A 322 13.94 8.04 -16.62
C PHE A 322 14.00 7.08 -15.45
N VAL A 323 14.60 7.50 -14.34
CA VAL A 323 14.91 6.63 -13.20
C VAL A 323 14.29 7.18 -11.94
N VAL A 324 13.35 6.44 -11.36
CA VAL A 324 12.75 6.74 -10.05
C VAL A 324 13.57 6.06 -8.96
N LEU A 325 14.21 6.85 -8.12
CA LEU A 325 14.93 6.42 -6.93
C LEU A 325 13.96 6.58 -5.74
N GLY A 326 13.46 5.46 -5.21
CA GLY A 326 12.38 5.48 -4.22
C GLY A 326 12.59 4.60 -3.00
N THR A 327 11.86 4.87 -1.90
CA THR A 327 11.75 3.92 -0.77
C THR A 327 10.56 2.96 -0.98
N SER A 328 10.15 2.21 0.04
CA SER A 328 8.98 1.30 0.00
C SER A 328 7.67 1.97 -0.46
N VAL A 329 7.60 3.31 -0.50
CA VAL A 329 6.46 4.04 -1.05
C VAL A 329 6.18 3.75 -2.54
N ILE A 330 7.10 3.10 -3.26
CA ILE A 330 6.87 2.65 -4.64
C ILE A 330 6.16 1.29 -4.72
N GLU A 331 6.10 0.53 -3.62
CA GLU A 331 5.66 -0.87 -3.62
C GLU A 331 4.14 -1.00 -3.47
N VAL A 332 3.51 -0.09 -2.74
CA VAL A 332 2.09 -0.21 -2.34
C VAL A 332 1.24 0.90 -2.95
N GLY A 333 0.10 0.52 -3.52
CA GLY A 333 -0.91 1.44 -4.05
C GLY A 333 -0.47 2.16 -5.33
N ARG A 334 0.40 1.54 -6.14
CA ARG A 334 0.90 2.08 -7.42
C ARG A 334 0.61 1.09 -8.54
N ASP A 335 0.01 1.57 -9.61
CA ASP A 335 -0.19 0.81 -10.85
C ASP A 335 0.87 1.24 -11.87
N TRP A 336 2.12 0.83 -11.61
CA TRP A 336 3.28 1.26 -12.39
C TRP A 336 3.82 0.12 -13.25
N ASP A 337 3.99 0.41 -14.54
CA ASP A 337 4.64 -0.48 -15.49
C ASP A 337 5.98 0.11 -15.96
N ALA A 338 7.06 -0.48 -15.43
CA ALA A 338 8.43 -0.08 -15.65
C ALA A 338 9.12 -1.03 -16.64
N ASP A 339 9.99 -0.49 -17.50
CA ASP A 339 10.78 -1.32 -18.41
C ASP A 339 11.80 -2.18 -17.64
N TRP A 340 12.23 -1.72 -16.46
CA TRP A 340 13.13 -2.43 -15.54
C TRP A 340 13.05 -1.89 -14.09
N GLY A 341 13.47 -2.70 -13.11
CA GLY A 341 13.47 -2.34 -11.69
C GLY A 341 14.27 -3.29 -10.81
#